data_AF-A0A940NW58-F1
#
_entry.id   AF-A0A940NW58-F1
#
_cell.length_a   1.000
_cell.length_b   1.000
_cell.length_c   1.000
_cell.angle_alpha   90.00
_cell.angle_beta   90.00
_cell.angle_gamma   90.00
#
_symmetry.space_group_name_H-M   'P 1'
#
loop_
_entity.id
_entity.type
_entity.pdbx_description
1 polymer ?
#
loop_
_entity_poly.entity_id
_entity_poly.type
_entity_poly.pdbx_seq_one_letter_code
_entity_poly.pdbx_strand_id
1 'polypeptide(L)' 'DDDGAFRYPMTVPEGYIFVMGDNRLYSMDSRSPQVALIPEREILGTALFRYDRDKEQRSKWTERFDYLF' A
#
# COMPACT_ATOMS: atom_id res chain seq x y z
N ASP A 1 -23.93 -13.28 -7.02
CA ASP A 1 -22.99 -14.37 -6.72
C ASP A 1 -21.69 -13.76 -6.21
N ASP A 2 -20.80 -14.61 -5.73
CA ASP A 2 -19.55 -14.32 -5.00
C ASP A 2 -18.48 -13.73 -5.94
N ASP A 3 -18.61 -12.46 -6.34
CA ASP A 3 -17.79 -11.82 -7.38
C ASP A 3 -16.39 -11.36 -6.87
N GLY A 4 -16.02 -11.73 -5.65
CA GLY A 4 -14.73 -11.39 -5.04
C GLY A 4 -13.60 -12.32 -5.49
N ALA A 5 -12.34 -11.87 -5.37
CA ALA A 5 -11.18 -12.67 -5.72
C ALA A 5 -11.06 -13.99 -4.92
N PHE A 6 -11.61 -14.03 -3.71
CA PHE A 6 -11.43 -15.12 -2.76
C PHE A 6 -12.70 -15.38 -1.95
N ARG A 7 -12.80 -16.61 -1.44
CA ARG A 7 -13.71 -16.94 -0.34
C ARG A 7 -13.06 -16.61 0.98
N TYR A 8 -13.78 -15.90 1.84
CA TYR A 8 -13.29 -15.46 3.14
C TYR A 8 -13.87 -16.31 4.28
N PRO A 9 -13.15 -16.45 5.42
CA PRO A 9 -11.79 -15.94 5.67
C PRO A 9 -10.74 -16.73 4.90
N MET A 10 -9.63 -16.07 4.56
CA MET A 10 -8.50 -16.70 3.91
C MET A 10 -7.19 -16.25 4.55
N THR A 11 -6.20 -17.13 4.55
CA THR A 11 -4.83 -16.84 4.99
C THR A 11 -3.98 -16.55 3.77
N VAL A 12 -3.27 -15.42 3.79
CA VAL A 12 -2.35 -15.07 2.70
C VAL A 12 -1.19 -16.06 2.67
N PRO A 13 -0.91 -16.71 1.53
CA PRO A 13 0.23 -17.61 1.38
C PRO A 13 1.55 -16.86 1.50
N GLU A 14 2.61 -17.59 1.86
CA GLU A 14 3.97 -17.05 1.95
C GLU A 14 4.44 -16.43 0.61
N GLY A 15 5.13 -15.30 0.68
CA GLY A 15 5.65 -14.59 -0.49
C GLY A 15 4.61 -13.72 -1.23
N TYR A 16 3.43 -13.53 -0.64
CA TYR A 16 2.37 -12.68 -1.16
C TYR A 16 1.86 -11.70 -0.10
N ILE A 17 1.29 -10.59 -0.56
CA ILE A 17 0.59 -9.62 0.29
C ILE A 17 -0.85 -9.39 -0.20
N PHE A 18 -1.72 -9.09 0.74
CA PHE A 18 -3.08 -8.62 0.48
C PHE A 18 -3.16 -7.13 0.77
N VAL A 19 -3.45 -6.33 -0.26
CA VAL A 19 -3.51 -4.86 -0.15
C VAL A 19 -4.93 -4.36 -0.31
N MET A 20 -5.24 -3.26 0.38
CA MET A 20 -6.48 -2.52 0.19
C MET A 20 -6.19 -1.04 0.06
N GLY A 21 -6.84 -0.39 -0.89
CA GLY A 21 -6.82 1.07 -0.96
C GLY A 21 -7.69 1.69 0.12
N ASP A 22 -7.36 2.89 0.57
CA ASP A 22 -8.15 3.60 1.60
C ASP A 22 -9.55 3.99 1.10
N ASN A 23 -9.69 4.30 -0.19
CA ASN A 23 -10.99 4.54 -0.82
C ASN A 23 -11.71 3.21 -1.13
N ARG A 24 -12.18 2.53 -0.08
CA ARG A 24 -12.61 1.11 -0.11
C ARG A 24 -13.66 0.76 -1.16
N LEU A 25 -14.59 1.67 -1.46
CA LEU A 25 -15.69 1.42 -2.40
C LEU A 25 -15.25 1.49 -3.87
N TYR A 26 -14.15 2.21 -4.14
CA TYR A 26 -13.71 2.51 -5.50
C TYR A 26 -12.28 2.01 -5.80
N SER A 27 -11.65 1.31 -4.86
CA SER A 27 -10.32 0.74 -5.05
C SER A 27 -10.40 -0.61 -5.76
N MET A 28 -9.72 -0.72 -6.89
CA MET A 28 -9.42 -1.99 -7.53
C MET A 28 -8.14 -2.55 -6.88
N ASP A 29 -8.33 -3.29 -5.80
CA ASP A 29 -7.26 -3.87 -4.97
C ASP A 29 -7.42 -5.39 -4.85
N SER A 30 -6.73 -6.04 -3.89
CA SER A 30 -6.70 -7.50 -3.79
C SER A 30 -8.07 -8.17 -3.64
N ARG A 31 -9.11 -7.42 -3.28
CA ARG A 31 -10.50 -7.94 -3.25
C ARG A 31 -11.05 -8.23 -4.64
N SER A 32 -10.54 -7.60 -5.69
CA SER A 32 -10.94 -7.81 -7.08
C SER A 32 -10.19 -8.98 -7.72
N PRO A 33 -10.87 -9.89 -8.45
CA PRO A 33 -10.22 -10.95 -9.21
C PRO A 33 -9.21 -10.45 -10.26
N GLN A 34 -9.32 -9.20 -10.70
CA GLN A 34 -8.39 -8.60 -11.68
C GLN A 34 -7.02 -8.28 -11.08
N VAL A 35 -6.92 -8.17 -9.74
CA VAL A 35 -5.68 -7.83 -9.04
C VAL A 35 -5.22 -9.00 -8.18
N ALA A 36 -6.12 -9.57 -7.38
CA ALA A 36 -5.84 -10.68 -6.45
C ALA A 36 -4.63 -10.38 -5.52
N LEU A 37 -3.89 -11.41 -5.12
CA LEU A 37 -2.72 -11.26 -4.24
C LEU A 37 -1.51 -10.75 -5.02
N ILE A 38 -0.72 -9.88 -4.40
CA ILE A 38 0.48 -9.33 -5.02
C ILE A 38 1.71 -10.11 -4.53
N PRO A 39 2.57 -10.61 -5.42
CA PRO A 39 3.84 -11.20 -5.02
C PRO A 39 4.76 -10.17 -4.35
N GLU A 40 5.40 -10.53 -3.23
CA GLU A 40 6.29 -9.60 -2.49
C GLU A 40 7.45 -9.06 -3.35
N ARG A 41 7.93 -9.86 -4.32
CA ARG A 41 8.99 -9.46 -5.26
C ARG A 41 8.61 -8.29 -6.18
N GLU A 42 7.33 -7.97 -6.31
CA GLU A 42 6.83 -6.88 -7.16
C GLU A 42 6.74 -5.55 -6.38
N ILE A 43 7.06 -5.56 -5.10
CA ILE A 43 7.10 -4.36 -4.25
C ILE A 43 8.39 -3.59 -4.56
N LEU A 44 8.24 -2.41 -5.18
CA LEU A 44 9.37 -1.52 -5.47
C LEU A 44 9.86 -0.75 -4.24
N GLY A 45 9.00 -0.52 -3.24
CA GLY A 45 9.34 0.19 -2.02
C GLY A 45 8.12 0.69 -1.24
N THR A 46 8.37 1.50 -0.22
CA THR A 46 7.35 2.07 0.68
C THR A 46 7.13 3.56 0.41
N ALA A 47 5.89 4.02 0.49
CA ALA A 47 5.59 5.44 0.41
C ALA A 47 6.03 6.19 1.68
N LEU A 48 6.74 7.32 1.52
CA LEU A 48 7.04 8.23 2.62
C LEU A 48 5.87 9.19 2.85
N PHE A 49 5.24 9.11 4.01
CA PHE A 49 4.12 10.00 4.36
C PHE A 49 4.64 11.36 4.84
N ARG A 50 4.26 12.44 4.15
CA ARG A 50 4.54 13.82 4.59
C ARG A 50 3.34 14.38 5.33
N TYR A 51 3.46 14.48 6.65
CA TYR A 51 2.51 15.20 7.48
C TYR A 51 3.08 16.57 7.82
N ASP A 52 2.80 17.56 6.96
CA ASP A 52 3.27 18.92 7.17
C ASP A 52 2.08 19.87 7.02
N ARG A 53 1.53 20.32 8.15
CA ARG A 53 0.47 21.33 8.18
C ARG A 53 1.00 22.73 8.45
N ASP A 54 2.31 22.90 8.66
CA ASP A 54 2.88 24.13 9.17
C ASP A 54 4.10 24.59 8.35
N LYS A 55 4.00 25.79 7.77
CA LYS A 55 5.03 26.35 6.87
C LYS A 55 6.36 26.59 7.59
N GLU A 56 6.35 26.69 8.92
CA GLU A 56 7.51 26.99 9.77
C GLU A 56 8.34 25.73 10.11
N GLN A 57 7.72 24.54 10.11
CA GLN A 57 8.34 23.24 10.39
C GLN A 57 8.89 22.55 9.13
N ARG A 58 9.05 23.29 8.02
CA ARG A 58 9.69 22.79 6.80
C ARG A 58 11.18 22.60 7.04
N SER A 59 11.57 21.53 7.73
CA SER A 59 12.93 20.98 7.61
C SER A 59 13.26 20.88 6.12
N LYS A 60 14.41 21.44 5.74
CA LYS A 60 14.82 21.44 4.33
C LYS A 60 14.89 20.00 3.86
N TRP A 61 14.24 19.71 2.75
CA TRP A 61 14.10 18.37 2.19
C TRP A 61 15.44 17.62 2.07
N THR A 62 16.53 18.34 1.81
CA THR A 62 17.89 17.81 1.76
C THR A 62 18.32 17.16 3.08
N GLU A 63 18.06 17.79 4.22
CA GLU A 63 18.52 17.30 5.54
C GLU A 63 17.80 16.00 5.96
N ARG A 64 16.58 15.78 5.48
CA ARG A 64 15.75 14.62 5.87
C ARG A 64 15.97 13.41 4.97
N PHE A 65 16.37 13.61 3.71
CA PHE A 65 16.72 12.50 2.82
C PHE A 65 18.15 11.98 3.06
N ASP A 66 19.10 12.85 3.40
CA ASP A 66 20.48 12.44 3.77
C ASP A 66 20.54 11.51 5.00
N TYR A 67 19.52 11.54 5.88
CA TYR A 67 19.46 10.65 7.04
C TYR A 67 18.85 9.28 6.72
N LEU A 68 18.02 9.21 5.67
CA LEU A 68 17.28 8.01 5.32
C LEU A 68 17.98 7.18 4.23
N PHE A 69 18.99 7.75 3.55
CA PHE A 69 19.77 7.11 2.49
C PHE A 69 21.25 7.47 2.58
#